data_AF-A0A2V7WVX7-F1
#
_entry.id   AF-A0A2V7WVX7-F1
#
_cell.length_a   1.000
_cell.length_b   1.000
_cell.length_c   1.000
_cell.angle_alpha   90.00
_cell.angle_beta   90.00
_cell.angle_gamma   90.00
#
_symmetry.space_group_name_H-M   'P 1'
#
loop_
_entity.id
_entity.type
_entity.pdbx_description
1 polymer ?
#
loop_
_entity_poly.entity_id
_entity_poly.type
_entity_poly.pdbx_seq_one_letter_code
_entity_poly.pdbx_strand_id
1 'polypeptide(L)' 'MRPLVVLASASPRRAHILESLGVPYRVSVSAVSEDIRPGEAPAAAAERLGRAKAAAVAAHEERPVLGADTDTR' A
#
# COMPACT_ATOMS: atom_id res chain seq x y z
N MET A 1 -12.46 -0.39 -18.61
CA MET A 1 -12.50 -1.51 -17.64
C MET A 1 -12.60 -0.92 -16.24
N ARG A 2 -13.40 -1.50 -15.34
CA ARG A 2 -13.42 -1.04 -13.93
C ARG A 2 -12.07 -1.40 -13.28
N PRO A 3 -11.46 -0.54 -12.44
CA PRO A 3 -10.22 -0.86 -11.74
C PRO A 3 -10.38 -2.17 -10.98
N LEU A 4 -9.46 -3.11 -11.18
CA LEU A 4 -9.48 -4.42 -10.51
C LEU A 4 -8.97 -4.31 -9.07
N VAL A 5 -8.12 -3.31 -8.79
CA VAL A 5 -7.47 -3.11 -7.50
C VAL A 5 -7.36 -1.63 -7.15
N VAL A 6 -7.35 -1.32 -5.86
CA VAL A 6 -7.01 0.00 -5.31
C VAL A 6 -5.60 -0.05 -4.74
N LEU A 7 -4.71 0.82 -5.20
CA LEU A 7 -3.35 0.96 -4.67
C LEU A 7 -3.37 1.91 -3.46
N ALA A 8 -3.15 1.37 -2.27
CA ALA A 8 -3.02 2.10 -1.01
C ALA A 8 -1.63 2.74 -0.85
N SER A 9 -1.14 3.44 -1.87
CA SER A 9 0.20 4.04 -1.86
C SER A 9 0.30 5.27 -2.75
N ALA A 10 0.98 6.30 -2.24
CA ALA A 10 1.37 7.47 -3.03
C ALA A 10 2.66 7.26 -3.84
N SER A 11 3.31 6.09 -3.76
CA SER A 11 4.61 5.84 -4.40
C SER A 11 4.48 5.70 -5.92
N PRO A 12 5.13 6.57 -6.73
CA PRO A 12 5.14 6.45 -8.19
C PRO A 12 5.74 5.12 -8.66
N ARG A 13 6.70 4.57 -7.90
CA ARG A 13 7.34 3.29 -8.21
C ARG A 13 6.35 2.12 -8.15
N ARG A 14 5.46 2.12 -7.15
CA ARG A 14 4.46 1.05 -6.99
C ARG A 14 3.37 1.14 -8.05
N ALA A 15 2.96 2.35 -8.39
CA ALA A 15 2.09 2.62 -9.54
C ALA A 15 2.70 2.05 -10.84
N HIS A 16 3.97 2.37 -11.10
CA HIS A 16 4.67 1.88 -12.29
C HIS A 16 4.75 0.34 -12.39
N ILE A 17 4.89 -0.36 -11.27
CA ILE A 17 4.85 -1.84 -11.24
C ILE A 17 3.49 -2.36 -11.69
N LEU A 18 2.38 -1.76 -11.23
CA LEU A 18 1.04 -2.20 -11.67
C LEU A 18 0.80 -1.85 -13.15
N GLU A 19 1.31 -0.71 -13.61
CA GLU A 19 1.27 -0.31 -15.02
C GLU A 19 2.03 -1.29 -15.91
N SER A 20 3.25 -1.68 -15.53
CA SER A 20 4.07 -2.60 -16.32
C SER A 20 3.47 -4.02 -16.38
N LEU A 21 2.70 -4.40 -15.35
CA LEU A 21 1.94 -5.65 -15.32
C LEU A 21 0.59 -5.55 -16.07
N GLY A 22 0.21 -4.36 -16.58
CA GLY A 22 -1.06 -4.15 -17.28
C GLY A 22 -2.28 -4.29 -16.37
N VAL A 23 -2.12 -4.19 -15.04
CA VAL A 23 -3.20 -4.34 -14.07
C VAL A 23 -3.94 -3.00 -13.94
N PRO A 24 -5.24 -2.90 -14.27
CA PRO A 24 -5.99 -1.66 -14.09
C PRO A 24 -6.17 -1.36 -12.61
N TYR A 25 -5.71 -0.20 -12.16
CA TYR A 25 -5.74 0.23 -10.77
C TYR A 25 -6.24 1.67 -10.61
N ARG A 26 -6.59 2.04 -9.39
CA ARG A 26 -6.68 3.45 -8.98
C ARG A 26 -5.90 3.66 -7.69
N VAL A 27 -5.43 4.88 -7.46
CA VAL A 27 -4.73 5.23 -6.23
C VAL A 27 -5.72 5.73 -5.18
N SER A 28 -5.55 5.29 -3.94
CA SER A 28 -6.17 5.89 -2.76
C SER A 28 -5.13 5.93 -1.65
N VAL A 29 -4.68 7.10 -1.23
CA VAL A 29 -3.57 7.21 -0.27
C VAL A 29 -4.10 7.04 1.15
N SER A 30 -3.54 6.10 1.91
CA SER A 30 -3.87 5.92 3.32
C SER A 30 -3.23 7.03 4.19
N ALA A 31 -3.95 7.55 5.16
CA ALA A 31 -3.43 8.50 6.16
C ALA A 31 -2.73 7.81 7.37
N VAL A 32 -2.17 6.63 7.16
CA VAL A 32 -1.53 5.82 8.21
C VAL A 32 -0.14 6.37 8.53
N SER A 33 0.18 6.51 9.81
CA SER A 33 1.54 6.86 10.26
C SER A 33 2.55 5.77 9.84
N GLU A 34 3.70 6.22 9.35
CA GLU A 34 4.82 5.37 8.92
C GLU A 34 5.87 5.19 10.03
N ASP A 35 5.50 5.48 11.28
CA ASP A 35 6.43 5.37 12.40
C ASP A 35 6.81 3.92 12.67
N ILE A 36 8.12 3.69 12.72
CA ILE A 36 8.73 2.41 13.10
C ILE A 36 8.73 2.34 14.62
N ARG A 37 8.26 1.22 15.19
CA ARG A 37 8.23 1.07 16.65
C ARG A 37 9.66 0.83 17.18
N PRO A 38 9.98 1.28 18.41
CA PRO A 38 11.28 1.00 19.01
C PRO A 38 11.57 -0.51 19.05
N GLY A 39 12.71 -0.92 18.50
CA GLY A 39 13.12 -2.32 18.43
C GLY A 39 12.38 -3.17 17.39
N GLU A 40 11.52 -2.58 16.56
CA GLU A 40 10.86 -3.29 15.47
C GLU A 40 11.84 -3.58 14.34
N ALA A 41 11.94 -4.85 13.94
CA ALA A 41 12.78 -5.24 12.82
C ALA A 41 12.26 -4.62 11.51
N PRO A 42 13.13 -4.18 10.58
CA PRO A 42 12.71 -3.53 9.33
C PRO A 42 11.67 -4.33 8.53
N ALA A 43 11.86 -5.64 8.41
CA ALA A 43 10.91 -6.52 7.72
C ALA A 43 9.54 -6.58 8.40
N ALA A 44 9.51 -6.60 9.74
CA ALA A 44 8.28 -6.61 10.52
C ALA A 44 7.54 -5.26 10.41
N ALA A 45 8.30 -4.15 10.42
CA ALA A 45 7.74 -2.83 10.22
C ALA A 45 7.14 -2.68 8.82
N ALA A 46 7.86 -3.08 7.77
CA ALA A 46 7.37 -3.04 6.40
C ALA A 46 6.09 -3.88 6.21
N GLU A 47 6.03 -5.08 6.79
CA GLU A 47 4.82 -5.90 6.75
C GLU A 47 3.65 -5.22 7.48
N ARG A 48 3.88 -4.77 8.73
CA ARG A 48 2.85 -4.10 9.54
C ARG A 48 2.32 -2.85 8.84
N LEU A 49 3.20 -1.99 8.35
CA LEU A 49 2.84 -0.76 7.65
C LEU A 49 2.10 -1.06 6.35
N GLY A 50 2.57 -2.02 5.54
CA GLY A 50 1.87 -2.45 4.33
C GLY A 50 0.44 -2.90 4.60
N ARG A 51 0.24 -3.74 5.62
CA ARG A 51 -1.08 -4.19 6.07
C ARG A 51 -1.94 -3.04 6.59
N ALA A 52 -1.37 -2.15 7.41
CA ALA A 52 -2.10 -1.03 7.98
C ALA A 52 -2.59 -0.05 6.90
N LYS A 53 -1.75 0.25 5.90
CA LYS A 53 -2.10 1.08 4.73
C LYS A 53 -3.26 0.47 3.94
N ALA A 54 -3.19 -0.83 3.66
CA ALA A 54 -4.27 -1.55 2.98
C ALA A 54 -5.57 -1.52 3.77
N ALA A 55 -5.51 -1.82 5.08
CA ALA A 55 -6.69 -1.86 5.95
C ALA A 55 -7.39 -0.50 6.07
N ALA A 56 -6.63 0.59 6.19
CA ALA A 56 -7.19 1.94 6.28
C ALA A 56 -7.97 2.33 5.03
N VAL A 57 -7.51 1.92 3.85
CA VAL A 57 -8.20 2.14 2.58
C VAL A 57 -9.38 1.16 2.43
N ALA A 58 -9.19 -0.11 2.78
CA ALA A 58 -10.24 -1.13 2.71
C ALA A 58 -11.49 -0.79 3.52
N ALA A 59 -11.36 -0.03 4.61
CA ALA A 59 -12.49 0.40 5.44
C ALA A 59 -13.57 1.21 4.69
N HIS A 60 -13.23 1.80 3.54
CA HIS A 60 -14.15 2.58 2.70
C HIS A 60 -14.11 2.16 1.22
N GLU A 61 -13.63 0.95 0.94
CA GLU A 61 -13.47 0.43 -0.40
C GLU A 61 -14.10 -0.95 -0.55
N GLU A 62 -14.93 -1.14 -1.57
CA GLU A 62 -15.52 -2.44 -1.89
C GLU A 62 -14.58 -3.34 -2.72
N ARG A 63 -13.50 -2.75 -3.26
CA ARG A 63 -12.58 -3.43 -4.16
C ARG A 63 -11.36 -3.95 -3.39
N PRO A 64 -10.67 -4.98 -3.91
CA PRO A 64 -9.39 -5.40 -3.36
C PRO A 64 -8.42 -4.23 -3.24
N VAL A 65 -7.75 -4.13 -2.10
CA VAL A 65 -6.79 -3.07 -1.79
C VAL A 65 -5.39 -3.64 -1.67
N LEU A 66 -4.44 -3.07 -2.40
CA LEU A 66 -3.03 -3.40 -2.33
C LEU A 66 -2.29 -2.35 -1.51
N GLY A 67 -1.84 -2.73 -0.31
CA GLY A 67 -0.89 -1.95 0.48
C GLY A 67 0.51 -2.55 0.39
N ALA A 68 1.52 -1.69 0.36
CA ALA A 68 2.90 -2.10 0.40
C ALA A 68 3.73 -1.02 1.08
N ASP A 69 4.74 -1.46 1.81
CA ASP A 69 5.73 -0.62 2.45
C ASP A 69 7.15 -1.11 2.12
N THR A 70 8.14 -0.25 2.30
CA THR A 70 9.54 -0.58 2.00
C THR A 70 10.38 0.22 2.98
N ASP A 71 11.05 -0.47 3.88
CA ASP A 71 12.06 0.17 4.72
C ASP A 71 13.36 0.30 3.94
N THR A 72 13.95 1.50 3.98
CA THR A 72 15.25 1.79 3.34
C THR A 72 16.29 2.24 4.37
N ARG A 73 15.99 2.13 5.67
CA ARG A 73 16.91 2.46 6.75
C ARG A 73 17.70 1.24 7.21
#